data_AF-A0A845XSL0-F1
#
_entry.id   AF-A0A845XSL0-F1
#
_cell.length_a   1.000
_cell.length_b   1.000
_cell.length_c   1.000
_cell.angle_alpha   90.00
_cell.angle_beta   90.00
_cell.angle_gamma   90.00
#
_symmetry.space_group_name_H-M   'P 1'
#
loop_
_entity.id
_entity.type
_entity.pdbx_description
1 polymer ?
#
loop_
_entity_poly.entity_id
_entity_poly.type
_entity_poly.pdbx_seq_one_letter_code
_entity_poly.pdbx_strand_id
1 'polypeptide(L)'
;MSVLSSPQFYPPRLNPVLTRLCQSFSDLLADNFYKLKLVVESTDLEKLARLEEERVVYLPNHPTLDDGVVLFLLSTRLGQLFHYVVAYESFRGWNKKFLPLMGAYSIRRGLGDRASIAQTLKLLKQPSCDLVIFPEGGCSYQNDTVMPFRTGAIQLPLQAMNQMVKQGEPVPNLYLVPVSLKYHYTDSMKPVIDQTLSRLEKAFNINAIAPNFYGRLRGVAEQVILRLETEYDLNLDQSTQMDWNQRINQLKTRMLSECEQKLELTPATMTPIRERVYKIQSVLKSRAQELEEFDETTYESIYQATVRLLNFDAIYDGYVAASPTPERFLDTLTRLEREVFKFNRPLAKGHRKAMLRIGDPINLKEHFESYRQNRAATVEMLTQQLQQTVQENLS
;
A
#
# COMPACT_ATOMS: atom_id res chain seq x y z
N MET A 1 15.38 -29.20 -2.85
CA MET A 1 15.69 -28.16 -3.85
C MET A 1 16.54 -27.10 -3.16
N SER A 2 17.72 -26.77 -3.70
CA SER A 2 18.65 -25.88 -2.99
C SER A 2 18.04 -24.49 -2.82
N VAL A 3 17.80 -24.12 -1.55
CA VAL A 3 17.46 -22.76 -1.17
C VAL A 3 18.73 -21.92 -1.39
N LEU A 4 18.93 -21.45 -2.62
CA LEU A 4 19.86 -20.34 -2.86
C LEU A 4 19.43 -19.22 -1.92
N SER A 5 20.28 -18.93 -0.94
CA SER A 5 20.04 -17.94 0.11
C SER A 5 19.57 -16.64 -0.54
N SER A 6 18.29 -16.31 -0.37
CA SER A 6 17.76 -15.09 -0.94
C SER A 6 18.44 -13.90 -0.23
N PRO A 7 18.98 -12.92 -0.98
CA PRO A 7 19.78 -11.86 -0.39
C PRO A 7 18.99 -11.09 0.65
N GLN A 8 19.66 -10.62 1.70
CA GLN A 8 18.97 -9.94 2.79
C GLN A 8 18.30 -8.64 2.32
N PHE A 9 18.89 -8.00 1.31
CA PHE A 9 18.49 -6.72 0.74
C PHE A 9 18.82 -6.69 -0.77
N TYR A 10 17.94 -6.10 -1.58
CA TYR A 10 18.17 -5.81 -3.00
C TYR A 10 18.46 -4.31 -3.16
N PRO A 11 19.71 -3.90 -3.41
CA PRO A 11 20.06 -2.48 -3.61
C PRO A 11 19.58 -1.99 -4.99
N PRO A 12 19.37 -0.67 -5.15
CA PRO A 12 19.05 -0.10 -6.45
C PRO A 12 20.29 -0.17 -7.34
N ARG A 13 20.07 -0.46 -8.63
CA ARG A 13 21.11 -0.53 -9.67
C ARG A 13 20.60 0.15 -10.93
N LEU A 14 20.07 1.37 -10.75
CA LEU A 14 19.45 2.14 -11.81
C LEU A 14 20.33 2.16 -13.06
N ASN A 15 19.78 1.69 -14.18
CA ASN A 15 20.43 1.72 -15.48
C ASN A 15 19.70 2.77 -16.33
N PRO A 16 20.25 3.99 -16.49
CA PRO A 16 19.59 5.09 -17.20
C PRO A 16 19.14 4.74 -18.62
N VAL A 17 19.96 4.01 -19.37
CA VAL A 17 19.68 3.65 -20.76
C VAL A 17 18.51 2.69 -20.83
N LEU A 18 18.53 1.64 -20.00
CA LEU A 18 17.44 0.66 -19.95
C LEU A 18 16.15 1.31 -19.44
N THR A 19 16.23 2.16 -18.40
CA THR A 19 15.07 2.84 -17.85
C THR A 19 14.42 3.75 -18.89
N ARG A 20 15.22 4.55 -19.63
CA ARG A 20 14.69 5.41 -20.71
C ARG A 20 14.07 4.60 -21.85
N LEU A 21 14.65 3.45 -22.18
CA LEU A 21 14.05 2.52 -23.14
C LEU A 21 12.68 2.03 -22.64
N CYS A 22 12.58 1.60 -21.38
CA CYS A 22 11.32 1.19 -20.78
C CYS A 22 10.30 2.34 -20.72
N GLN A 23 10.75 3.57 -20.39
CA GLN A 23 9.92 4.77 -20.38
C GLN A 23 9.35 5.07 -21.78
N SER A 24 10.11 4.83 -22.85
CA SER A 24 9.65 5.07 -24.23
C SER A 24 8.46 4.20 -24.65
N PHE A 25 8.26 3.04 -24.00
CA PHE A 25 7.14 2.14 -24.26
C PHE A 25 6.15 2.05 -23.09
N SER A 26 6.35 2.83 -22.02
CA SER A 26 5.65 2.64 -20.74
C SER A 26 4.14 2.86 -20.88
N ASP A 27 3.71 3.90 -21.61
CA ASP A 27 2.29 4.17 -21.86
C ASP A 27 1.60 3.00 -22.61
N LEU A 28 2.26 2.43 -23.64
CA LEU A 28 1.73 1.29 -24.39
C LEU A 28 1.65 0.03 -23.50
N LEU A 29 2.68 -0.21 -22.69
CA LEU A 29 2.72 -1.35 -21.78
C LEU A 29 1.66 -1.22 -20.67
N ALA A 30 1.46 -0.02 -20.13
CA ALA A 30 0.45 0.26 -19.12
C ALA A 30 -0.97 0.01 -19.66
N ASP A 31 -1.26 0.48 -20.87
CA ASP A 31 -2.58 0.27 -21.48
C ASP A 31 -2.85 -1.21 -21.76
N ASN A 32 -1.92 -1.92 -22.39
CA ASN A 32 -2.15 -3.31 -22.83
C ASN A 32 -2.04 -4.35 -21.70
N PHE A 33 -1.09 -4.20 -20.77
CA PHE A 33 -0.85 -5.20 -19.72
C PHE A 33 -1.56 -4.88 -18.41
N TYR A 34 -1.75 -3.59 -18.10
CA TYR A 34 -2.35 -3.15 -16.84
C TYR A 34 -3.75 -2.55 -17.00
N LYS A 35 -4.21 -2.38 -18.26
CA LYS A 35 -5.49 -1.72 -18.59
C LYS A 35 -5.57 -0.34 -17.94
N LEU A 36 -4.48 0.40 -18.03
CA LEU A 36 -4.23 1.57 -17.21
C LEU A 36 -3.73 2.74 -18.04
N LYS A 37 -4.35 3.91 -17.84
CA LYS A 37 -3.89 5.18 -18.41
C LYS A 37 -3.66 6.21 -17.31
N LEU A 38 -2.46 6.81 -17.27
CA LEU A 38 -2.19 7.95 -16.40
C LEU A 38 -2.87 9.21 -16.94
N VAL A 39 -3.56 9.92 -16.06
CA VAL A 39 -4.11 11.26 -16.28
C VAL A 39 -3.56 12.19 -15.21
N VAL A 40 -2.83 13.20 -15.63
CA VAL A 40 -2.23 14.24 -14.79
C VAL A 40 -2.40 15.58 -15.50
N GLU A 41 -2.75 16.64 -14.77
CA GLU A 41 -2.90 17.97 -15.35
C GLU A 41 -1.54 18.63 -15.60
N SER A 42 -1.49 19.55 -16.57
CA SER A 42 -0.25 20.27 -16.90
C SER A 42 0.25 21.11 -15.74
N THR A 43 -0.65 21.72 -14.98
CA THR A 43 -0.35 22.50 -13.77
C THR A 43 0.36 21.64 -12.72
N ASP A 44 -0.07 20.40 -12.53
CA ASP A 44 0.56 19.44 -11.62
C ASP A 44 1.97 19.05 -12.12
N LEU A 45 2.16 18.85 -13.43
CA LEU A 45 3.49 18.60 -14.02
C LEU A 45 4.42 19.80 -13.89
N GLU A 46 3.91 21.02 -14.08
CA GLU A 46 4.68 22.26 -13.92
C GLU A 46 5.17 22.46 -12.48
N LYS A 47 4.37 22.07 -11.47
CA LYS A 47 4.83 22.07 -10.07
C LYS A 47 6.06 21.19 -9.89
N LEU A 48 6.05 20.00 -10.48
CA LEU A 48 7.15 19.04 -10.36
C LEU A 48 8.37 19.42 -11.18
N ALA A 49 8.17 19.98 -12.38
CA ALA A 49 9.28 20.42 -13.25
C ALA A 49 10.16 21.48 -12.56
N ARG A 50 9.59 22.32 -11.69
CA ARG A 50 10.35 23.31 -10.88
C ARG A 50 11.29 22.68 -9.85
N LEU A 51 11.15 21.38 -9.59
CA LEU A 51 11.93 20.63 -8.59
C LEU A 51 12.96 19.68 -9.23
N GLU A 52 13.17 19.72 -10.55
CA GLU A 52 14.02 18.76 -11.28
C GLU A 52 15.45 18.63 -10.75
N GLU A 53 16.05 19.73 -10.29
CA GLU A 53 17.41 19.74 -9.75
C GLU A 53 17.46 19.53 -8.23
N GLU A 54 16.32 19.33 -7.58
CA GLU A 54 16.20 19.27 -6.13
C GLU A 54 16.16 17.83 -5.61
N ARG A 55 16.14 17.69 -4.28
CA ARG A 55 15.84 16.41 -3.62
C ARG A 55 14.35 16.33 -3.37
N VAL A 56 13.69 15.32 -3.91
CA VAL A 56 12.24 15.17 -3.87
C VAL A 56 11.87 13.79 -3.35
N VAL A 57 10.97 13.76 -2.36
CA VAL A 57 10.34 12.53 -1.88
C VAL A 57 8.86 12.60 -2.21
N TYR A 58 8.43 11.78 -3.16
CA TYR A 58 7.04 11.61 -3.54
C TYR A 58 6.35 10.68 -2.55
N LEU A 59 5.21 11.14 -2.02
CA LEU A 59 4.44 10.48 -0.97
C LEU A 59 3.01 10.16 -1.46
N PRO A 60 2.86 9.15 -2.34
CA PRO A 60 1.56 8.73 -2.85
C PRO A 60 0.73 7.90 -1.86
N ASN A 61 -0.61 8.07 -1.85
CA ASN A 61 -1.50 7.01 -1.34
C ASN A 61 -1.33 5.71 -2.16
N HIS A 62 -1.78 4.58 -1.61
CA HIS A 62 -1.52 3.25 -2.21
C HIS A 62 -2.82 2.44 -2.44
N PRO A 63 -3.78 2.91 -3.25
CA PRO A 63 -5.05 2.22 -3.48
C PRO A 63 -4.93 0.86 -4.18
N THR A 64 -3.91 0.63 -5.02
CA THR A 64 -3.81 -0.59 -5.84
C THR A 64 -2.38 -1.15 -5.91
N LEU A 65 -2.25 -2.43 -6.29
CA LEU A 65 -0.92 -3.02 -6.51
C LEU A 65 -0.20 -2.51 -7.77
N ASP A 66 -0.88 -1.72 -8.61
CA ASP A 66 -0.34 -1.19 -9.86
C ASP A 66 0.15 0.25 -9.72
N ASP A 67 0.03 0.86 -8.53
CA ASP A 67 0.40 2.26 -8.29
C ASP A 67 1.87 2.54 -8.64
N GLY A 68 2.77 1.58 -8.40
CA GLY A 68 4.18 1.70 -8.81
C GLY A 68 4.36 1.91 -10.32
N VAL A 69 3.46 1.35 -11.14
CA VAL A 69 3.43 1.59 -12.59
C VAL A 69 2.96 3.03 -12.88
N VAL A 70 1.98 3.54 -12.15
CA VAL A 70 1.52 4.94 -12.30
C VAL A 70 2.66 5.92 -12.01
N LEU A 71 3.42 5.72 -10.93
CA LEU A 71 4.57 6.58 -10.61
C LEU A 71 5.70 6.42 -11.64
N PHE A 72 5.86 5.23 -12.23
CA PHE A 72 6.78 5.06 -13.36
C PHE A 72 6.33 5.83 -14.61
N LEU A 73 5.03 5.85 -14.91
CA LEU A 73 4.46 6.69 -15.96
C LEU A 73 4.66 8.18 -15.65
N LEU A 74 4.50 8.61 -14.39
CA LEU A 74 4.79 9.98 -13.99
C LEU A 74 6.26 10.34 -14.26
N SER A 75 7.21 9.49 -13.85
CA SER A 75 8.63 9.70 -14.15
C SER A 75 8.91 9.80 -15.66
N THR A 76 8.17 9.02 -16.47
CA THR A 76 8.23 9.09 -17.93
C THR A 76 7.79 10.47 -18.43
N ARG A 77 6.68 11.00 -17.93
CA ARG A 77 6.15 12.32 -18.34
C ARG A 77 7.06 13.48 -17.94
N LEU A 78 7.81 13.32 -16.85
CA LEU A 78 8.79 14.29 -16.39
C LEU A 78 10.17 14.13 -17.07
N GLY A 79 10.41 13.03 -17.78
CA GLY A 79 11.73 12.73 -18.35
C GLY A 79 12.81 12.41 -17.30
N GLN A 80 12.40 12.12 -16.07
CA GLN A 80 13.27 11.94 -14.90
C GLN A 80 13.46 10.47 -14.55
N LEU A 81 14.51 10.16 -13.80
CA LEU A 81 14.83 8.81 -13.33
C LEU A 81 14.63 8.71 -11.83
N PHE A 82 13.60 7.96 -11.43
CA PHE A 82 13.21 7.84 -10.03
C PHE A 82 13.83 6.62 -9.37
N HIS A 83 13.90 6.69 -8.04
CA HIS A 83 14.11 5.56 -7.15
C HIS A 83 12.81 5.17 -6.46
N TYR A 84 12.63 3.87 -6.20
CA TYR A 84 11.38 3.35 -5.65
C TYR A 84 11.64 2.43 -4.47
N VAL A 85 11.01 2.71 -3.34
CA VAL A 85 11.00 1.78 -2.20
C VAL A 85 9.93 0.74 -2.43
N VAL A 86 10.34 -0.53 -2.56
CA VAL A 86 9.42 -1.63 -2.89
C VAL A 86 9.51 -2.73 -1.84
N ALA A 87 8.38 -3.28 -1.43
CA ALA A 87 8.35 -4.38 -0.46
C ALA A 87 9.17 -5.59 -0.95
N TYR A 88 9.97 -6.17 -0.06
CA TYR A 88 10.87 -7.30 -0.37
C TYR A 88 10.17 -8.46 -1.09
N GLU A 89 8.90 -8.72 -0.76
CA GLU A 89 8.12 -9.80 -1.35
C GLU A 89 7.91 -9.65 -2.87
N SER A 90 8.08 -8.43 -3.42
CA SER A 90 7.93 -8.16 -4.86
C SER A 90 9.15 -8.61 -5.69
N PHE A 91 10.30 -8.83 -5.04
CA PHE A 91 11.54 -9.29 -5.67
C PHE A 91 11.53 -10.82 -5.82
N ARG A 92 10.66 -11.33 -6.70
CA ARG A 92 10.52 -12.76 -7.04
C ARG A 92 10.71 -13.00 -8.54
N GLY A 93 11.15 -14.19 -8.92
CA GLY A 93 11.39 -14.53 -10.33
C GLY A 93 12.30 -13.52 -11.03
N TRP A 94 11.89 -13.07 -12.21
CA TRP A 94 12.63 -12.08 -13.02
C TRP A 94 12.72 -10.68 -12.37
N ASN A 95 11.77 -10.32 -11.49
CA ASN A 95 11.75 -9.02 -10.80
C ASN A 95 12.98 -8.80 -9.90
N LYS A 96 13.63 -9.89 -9.42
CA LYS A 96 14.89 -9.81 -8.65
C LYS A 96 16.00 -9.06 -9.38
N LYS A 97 16.00 -9.14 -10.72
CA LYS A 97 16.98 -8.46 -11.58
C LYS A 97 16.40 -7.19 -12.20
N PHE A 98 15.14 -7.23 -12.62
CA PHE A 98 14.52 -6.12 -13.34
C PHE A 98 14.24 -4.89 -12.46
N LEU A 99 13.64 -5.06 -11.28
CA LEU A 99 13.28 -3.94 -10.40
C LEU A 99 14.51 -3.10 -9.97
N PRO A 100 15.65 -3.69 -9.55
CA PRO A 100 16.86 -2.93 -9.28
C PRO A 100 17.34 -2.08 -10.45
N LEU A 101 17.27 -2.60 -11.68
CA LEU A 101 17.69 -1.87 -12.89
C LEU A 101 16.80 -0.66 -13.17
N MET A 102 15.53 -0.71 -12.77
CA MET A 102 14.59 0.41 -12.84
C MET A 102 14.72 1.39 -11.66
N GLY A 103 15.72 1.22 -10.79
CA GLY A 103 15.97 2.10 -9.65
C GLY A 103 15.25 1.71 -8.36
N ALA A 104 14.51 0.60 -8.34
CA ALA A 104 13.83 0.12 -7.14
C ALA A 104 14.76 -0.62 -6.18
N TYR A 105 14.46 -0.56 -4.89
CA TYR A 105 15.18 -1.32 -3.86
C TYR A 105 14.25 -1.84 -2.78
N SER A 106 14.67 -2.92 -2.11
CA SER A 106 13.79 -3.66 -1.22
C SER A 106 13.70 -3.06 0.17
N ILE A 107 12.49 -3.02 0.75
CA ILE A 107 12.28 -2.79 2.18
C ILE A 107 11.60 -4.00 2.82
N ARG A 108 12.08 -4.43 3.99
CA ARG A 108 11.41 -5.40 4.85
C ARG A 108 10.46 -4.69 5.79
N ARG A 109 9.17 -5.03 5.70
CA ARG A 109 8.11 -4.44 6.54
C ARG A 109 8.02 -5.20 7.86
N GLY A 110 7.69 -4.48 8.94
CA GLY A 110 7.53 -5.08 10.28
C GLY A 110 8.83 -5.28 11.07
N LEU A 111 9.99 -4.97 10.49
CA LEU A 111 11.30 -4.98 11.15
C LEU A 111 12.07 -3.70 10.87
N GLY A 112 13.08 -3.42 11.70
CA GLY A 112 14.08 -2.39 11.41
C GLY A 112 15.00 -2.83 10.27
N ASP A 113 14.73 -2.39 9.04
CA ASP A 113 15.56 -2.67 7.87
C ASP A 113 16.71 -1.67 7.74
N ARG A 114 17.81 -1.95 8.46
CA ARG A 114 19.01 -1.07 8.46
C ARG A 114 19.59 -0.86 7.07
N ALA A 115 19.55 -1.88 6.20
CA ALA A 115 20.11 -1.78 4.85
C ALA A 115 19.27 -0.86 3.97
N SER A 116 17.94 -1.01 4.00
CA SER A 116 17.03 -0.10 3.28
C SER A 116 17.14 1.32 3.81
N ILE A 117 17.20 1.52 5.13
CA ILE A 117 17.35 2.85 5.74
C ILE A 117 18.66 3.51 5.30
N ALA A 118 19.79 2.79 5.39
CA ALA A 118 21.09 3.30 4.97
C ALA A 118 21.10 3.68 3.48
N GLN A 119 20.46 2.87 2.63
CA GLN A 119 20.32 3.17 1.21
C GLN A 119 19.46 4.41 0.97
N THR A 120 18.32 4.56 1.65
CA THR A 120 17.48 5.78 1.56
C THR A 120 18.27 7.02 1.94
N LEU A 121 18.98 6.99 3.08
CA LEU A 121 19.80 8.11 3.53
C LEU A 121 20.93 8.43 2.54
N LYS A 122 21.54 7.40 1.91
CA LYS A 122 22.55 7.59 0.88
C LYS A 122 22.00 8.32 -0.34
N LEU A 123 20.81 7.93 -0.82
CA LEU A 123 20.17 8.56 -1.97
C LEU A 123 19.79 10.01 -1.68
N LEU A 124 19.15 10.28 -0.53
CA LEU A 124 18.69 11.63 -0.16
C LEU A 124 19.83 12.63 0.09
N LYS A 125 21.07 12.16 0.29
CA LYS A 125 22.25 13.02 0.41
C LYS A 125 22.85 13.42 -0.94
N GLN A 126 22.47 12.76 -2.04
CA GLN A 126 22.93 13.14 -3.38
C GLN A 126 22.44 14.55 -3.73
N PRO A 127 23.13 15.29 -4.63
CA PRO A 127 22.76 16.66 -5.01
C PRO A 127 21.30 16.79 -5.44
N SER A 128 20.82 15.84 -6.23
CA SER A 128 19.43 15.66 -6.63
C SER A 128 19.03 14.20 -6.42
N CYS A 129 17.75 13.96 -6.14
CA CYS A 129 17.21 12.62 -5.96
C CYS A 129 15.68 12.65 -6.02
N ASP A 130 15.10 11.87 -6.92
CA ASP A 130 13.67 11.60 -6.94
C ASP A 130 13.39 10.25 -6.30
N LEU A 131 12.75 10.24 -5.13
CA LEU A 131 12.45 9.03 -4.37
C LEU A 131 10.96 8.87 -4.13
N VAL A 132 10.41 7.73 -4.54
CA VAL A 132 9.02 7.36 -4.24
C VAL A 132 8.97 6.47 -2.99
N ILE A 133 8.20 6.92 -1.99
CA ILE A 133 7.89 6.15 -0.79
C ILE A 133 6.37 6.16 -0.59
N PHE A 134 5.73 4.99 -0.59
CA PHE A 134 4.32 4.86 -0.21
C PHE A 134 4.20 4.87 1.33
N PRO A 135 3.77 5.97 1.96
CA PRO A 135 3.80 6.13 3.40
C PRO A 135 2.73 5.30 4.11
N GLU A 136 1.69 4.78 3.41
CA GLU A 136 0.72 3.84 3.97
C GLU A 136 1.34 2.48 4.36
N GLY A 137 2.52 2.16 3.81
CA GLY A 137 3.27 0.93 4.08
C GLY A 137 2.72 -0.34 3.44
N GLY A 138 1.65 -0.24 2.65
CA GLY A 138 1.13 -1.31 1.80
C GLY A 138 -0.16 -0.90 1.13
N CYS A 139 -0.62 -1.69 0.15
CA CYS A 139 -1.85 -1.42 -0.57
C CYS A 139 -3.06 -1.31 0.38
N SER A 140 -3.86 -0.25 0.26
CA SER A 140 -5.10 -0.07 1.01
C SER A 140 -6.23 -0.91 0.41
N TYR A 141 -6.25 -1.09 -0.93
CA TYR A 141 -7.39 -1.60 -1.73
C TYR A 141 -8.63 -0.69 -1.65
N GLN A 142 -8.43 0.61 -1.45
CA GLN A 142 -9.49 1.60 -1.29
C GLN A 142 -9.17 2.84 -2.11
N ASN A 143 -10.08 3.18 -3.01
CA ASN A 143 -9.90 4.27 -3.95
C ASN A 143 -10.10 5.67 -3.33
N ASP A 144 -10.96 5.78 -2.31
CA ASP A 144 -11.38 7.09 -1.77
C ASP A 144 -10.91 7.34 -0.33
N THR A 145 -10.15 6.42 0.26
CA THR A 145 -9.72 6.52 1.66
C THR A 145 -8.23 6.28 1.76
N VAL A 146 -7.55 7.26 2.35
CA VAL A 146 -6.11 7.22 2.63
C VAL A 146 -5.89 6.54 3.96
N MET A 147 -5.02 5.54 3.99
CA MET A 147 -4.63 4.90 5.24
C MET A 147 -3.68 5.81 6.04
N PRO A 148 -3.62 5.69 7.37
CA PRO A 148 -2.67 6.47 8.16
C PRO A 148 -1.24 6.37 7.65
N PHE A 149 -0.60 7.53 7.46
CA PHE A 149 0.78 7.60 6.97
C PHE A 149 1.76 7.19 8.06
N ARG A 150 2.78 6.44 7.67
CA ARG A 150 3.91 6.10 8.53
C ARG A 150 4.91 7.24 8.57
N THR A 151 5.28 7.64 9.77
CA THR A 151 6.23 8.71 10.06
C THR A 151 7.61 8.49 9.43
N GLY A 152 8.00 7.24 9.18
CA GLY A 152 9.31 6.90 8.59
C GLY A 152 9.59 7.57 7.24
N ALA A 153 8.55 7.79 6.42
CA ALA A 153 8.70 8.46 5.12
C ALA A 153 9.06 9.96 5.27
N ILE A 154 8.68 10.58 6.39
CA ILE A 154 8.99 11.98 6.74
C ILE A 154 10.29 12.05 7.55
N GLN A 155 10.49 11.11 8.47
CA GLN A 155 11.65 11.07 9.37
C GLN A 155 12.97 10.86 8.63
N LEU A 156 13.00 9.98 7.60
CA LEU A 156 14.21 9.65 6.86
C LEU A 156 14.81 10.87 6.12
N PRO A 157 14.03 11.68 5.39
CA PRO A 157 14.49 12.96 4.84
C PRO A 157 15.09 13.93 5.86
N LEU A 158 14.38 14.20 6.96
CA LEU A 158 14.87 15.09 8.03
C LEU A 158 16.15 14.54 8.69
N GLN A 159 16.24 13.21 8.84
CA GLN A 159 17.44 12.54 9.30
C GLN A 159 18.62 12.69 8.32
N ALA A 160 18.38 12.59 7.02
CA ALA A 160 19.40 12.80 5.99
C ALA A 160 19.96 14.23 6.05
N MET A 161 19.08 15.24 6.09
CA MET A 161 19.46 16.65 6.25
C MET A 161 20.29 16.89 7.52
N ASN A 162 19.85 16.34 8.65
CA ASN A 162 20.58 16.49 9.91
C ASN A 162 21.97 15.83 9.88
N GLN A 163 22.15 14.75 9.12
CA GLN A 163 23.48 14.15 8.94
C GLN A 163 24.39 15.03 8.08
N MET A 164 23.87 15.65 7.02
CA MET A 164 24.63 16.58 6.16
C MET A 164 25.06 17.83 6.94
N VAL A 165 24.14 18.44 7.70
CA VAL A 165 24.44 19.63 8.50
C VAL A 165 25.49 19.35 9.57
N LYS A 166 25.45 18.17 10.21
CA LYS A 166 26.50 17.74 11.14
C LYS A 166 27.86 17.52 10.49
N GLN A 167 27.89 17.30 9.18
CA GLN A 167 29.12 17.18 8.38
C GLN A 167 29.62 18.55 7.88
N GLY A 168 28.97 19.65 8.27
CA GLY A 168 29.35 21.02 7.90
C GLY A 168 28.71 21.52 6.61
N GLU A 169 27.81 20.75 6.00
CA GLU A 169 27.05 21.20 4.83
C GLU A 169 25.94 22.19 5.23
N PRO A 170 25.57 23.15 4.36
CA PRO A 170 24.41 23.99 4.60
C PRO A 170 23.12 23.15 4.61
N VAL A 171 22.06 23.66 5.25
CA VAL A 171 20.74 23.00 5.22
C VAL A 171 20.25 22.95 3.77
N PRO A 172 20.13 21.76 3.16
CA PRO A 172 19.77 21.63 1.74
C PRO A 172 18.28 21.87 1.55
N ASN A 173 17.88 22.19 0.32
CA ASN A 173 16.49 22.04 -0.09
C ASN A 173 16.17 20.54 -0.22
N LEU A 174 15.04 20.14 0.36
CA LEU A 174 14.51 18.78 0.27
C LEU A 174 12.99 18.86 0.37
N TYR A 175 12.29 18.45 -0.68
CA TYR A 175 10.85 18.59 -0.79
C TYR A 175 10.13 17.28 -0.49
N LEU A 176 9.08 17.35 0.32
CA LEU A 176 8.06 16.31 0.42
C LEU A 176 6.91 16.67 -0.51
N VAL A 177 6.58 15.78 -1.44
CA VAL A 177 5.53 16.02 -2.44
C VAL A 177 4.37 15.05 -2.18
N PRO A 178 3.22 15.54 -1.67
CA PRO A 178 2.02 14.72 -1.55
C PRO A 178 1.46 14.41 -2.95
N VAL A 179 1.25 13.11 -3.22
CA VAL A 179 0.71 12.63 -4.49
C VAL A 179 -0.61 11.91 -4.22
N SER A 180 -1.67 12.26 -4.92
CA SER A 180 -2.97 11.60 -4.78
C SER A 180 -3.32 10.83 -6.03
N LEU A 181 -3.57 9.54 -5.86
CA LEU A 181 -3.97 8.59 -6.88
C LEU A 181 -5.42 8.19 -6.66
N LYS A 182 -6.25 8.43 -7.68
CA LYS A 182 -7.65 8.00 -7.72
C LYS A 182 -7.93 7.32 -9.05
N TYR A 183 -8.56 6.16 -9.01
CA TYR A 183 -8.86 5.36 -10.19
C TYR A 183 -10.31 5.54 -10.61
N HIS A 184 -10.55 5.58 -11.91
CA HIS A 184 -11.90 5.54 -12.48
C HIS A 184 -11.95 4.55 -13.63
N TYR A 185 -12.99 3.71 -13.66
CA TYR A 185 -13.23 2.84 -14.80
C TYR A 185 -13.70 3.65 -16.01
N THR A 186 -13.24 3.25 -17.20
CA THR A 186 -13.61 3.93 -18.45
C THR A 186 -14.92 3.42 -19.05
N ASP A 187 -15.29 2.18 -18.72
CA ASP A 187 -16.45 1.49 -19.27
C ASP A 187 -17.58 1.36 -18.24
N SER A 188 -18.78 0.99 -18.70
CA SER A 188 -19.86 0.63 -17.79
C SER A 188 -19.54 -0.66 -17.05
N MET A 189 -19.33 -0.56 -15.74
CA MET A 189 -18.96 -1.72 -14.93
C MET A 189 -20.15 -2.52 -14.38
N LYS A 190 -21.39 -2.15 -14.71
CA LYS A 190 -22.59 -2.88 -14.25
C LYS A 190 -22.54 -4.38 -14.56
N PRO A 191 -22.15 -4.84 -15.77
CA PRO A 191 -22.06 -6.26 -16.07
C PRO A 191 -21.00 -6.98 -15.22
N VAL A 192 -19.88 -6.32 -14.96
CA VAL A 192 -18.78 -6.88 -14.15
C VAL A 192 -19.18 -7.00 -12.68
N ILE A 193 -19.89 -6.00 -12.15
CA ILE A 193 -20.47 -6.02 -10.80
C ILE A 193 -21.49 -7.15 -10.69
N ASP A 194 -22.41 -7.26 -11.64
CA ASP A 194 -23.44 -8.30 -11.67
C ASP A 194 -22.84 -9.72 -11.74
N GLN A 195 -21.87 -9.93 -12.62
CA GLN A 195 -21.16 -11.21 -12.74
C GLN A 195 -20.39 -11.56 -11.47
N THR A 196 -19.73 -10.56 -10.86
CA THR A 196 -18.96 -10.75 -9.63
C THR A 196 -19.88 -11.12 -8.46
N LEU A 197 -21.01 -10.42 -8.30
CA LEU A 197 -22.03 -10.74 -7.31
C LEU A 197 -22.58 -12.15 -7.52
N SER A 198 -23.01 -12.47 -8.75
CA SER A 198 -23.57 -13.79 -9.08
C SER A 198 -22.61 -14.93 -8.75
N ARG A 199 -21.30 -14.71 -8.97
CA ARG A 199 -20.26 -15.69 -8.64
C ARG A 199 -20.11 -15.89 -7.13
N LEU A 200 -20.12 -14.80 -6.36
CA LEU A 200 -20.07 -14.84 -4.90
C LEU A 200 -21.34 -15.46 -4.29
N GLU A 201 -22.51 -15.07 -4.77
CA GLU A 201 -23.80 -15.62 -4.34
C GLU A 201 -23.88 -17.13 -4.57
N LYS A 202 -23.42 -17.60 -5.74
CA LYS A 202 -23.31 -19.03 -6.03
C LYS A 202 -22.36 -19.74 -5.08
N ALA A 203 -21.26 -19.12 -4.68
CA ALA A 203 -20.31 -19.71 -3.72
C ALA A 203 -20.92 -19.90 -2.31
N PHE A 204 -21.96 -19.13 -1.97
CA PHE A 204 -22.67 -19.20 -0.69
C PHE A 204 -24.08 -19.81 -0.79
N ASN A 205 -24.50 -20.29 -1.96
CA ASN A 205 -25.86 -20.80 -2.22
C ASN A 205 -26.98 -19.81 -1.82
N ILE A 206 -26.77 -18.51 -2.07
CA ILE A 206 -27.75 -17.46 -1.76
C ILE A 206 -28.85 -17.45 -2.83
N ASN A 207 -30.06 -17.86 -2.45
CA ASN A 207 -31.20 -18.00 -3.38
C ASN A 207 -32.08 -16.74 -3.48
N ALA A 208 -32.00 -15.82 -2.52
CA ALA A 208 -32.83 -14.62 -2.45
C ALA A 208 -31.97 -13.37 -2.73
N ILE A 209 -32.23 -12.70 -3.85
CA ILE A 209 -31.50 -11.51 -4.27
C ILE A 209 -32.36 -10.28 -3.96
N ALA A 210 -31.83 -9.37 -3.13
CA ALA A 210 -32.36 -8.02 -3.02
C ALA A 210 -32.39 -7.36 -4.42
N PRO A 211 -33.37 -6.50 -4.72
CA PRO A 211 -33.62 -6.03 -6.09
C PRO A 211 -32.49 -5.16 -6.69
N ASN A 212 -31.49 -4.75 -5.90
CA ASN A 212 -30.41 -3.88 -6.33
C ASN A 212 -29.03 -4.44 -5.92
N PHE A 213 -27.98 -3.94 -6.58
CA PHE A 213 -26.60 -4.37 -6.33
C PHE A 213 -26.13 -4.17 -4.89
N TYR A 214 -26.59 -3.10 -4.22
CA TYR A 214 -26.17 -2.83 -2.84
C TYR A 214 -26.71 -3.87 -1.86
N GLY A 215 -28.00 -4.23 -1.98
CA GLY A 215 -28.61 -5.27 -1.17
C GLY A 215 -27.97 -6.64 -1.42
N ARG A 216 -27.63 -6.96 -2.68
CA ARG A 216 -26.87 -8.16 -3.04
C ARG A 216 -25.49 -8.19 -2.39
N LEU A 217 -24.75 -7.09 -2.49
CA LEU A 217 -23.45 -6.92 -1.84
C LEU A 217 -23.55 -7.14 -0.32
N ARG A 218 -24.55 -6.55 0.33
CA ARG A 218 -24.83 -6.73 1.75
C ARG A 218 -25.16 -8.19 2.09
N GLY A 219 -25.97 -8.86 1.29
CA GLY A 219 -26.28 -10.28 1.48
C GLY A 219 -25.02 -11.16 1.43
N VAL A 220 -24.15 -10.94 0.44
CA VAL A 220 -22.87 -11.65 0.33
C VAL A 220 -21.95 -11.34 1.51
N ALA A 221 -21.80 -10.07 1.86
CA ALA A 221 -20.90 -9.65 2.93
C ALA A 221 -21.34 -10.19 4.31
N GLU A 222 -22.65 -10.28 4.57
CA GLU A 222 -23.17 -10.92 5.79
C GLU A 222 -22.75 -12.38 5.87
N GLN A 223 -22.87 -13.14 4.78
CA GLN A 223 -22.44 -14.55 4.75
C GLN A 223 -20.93 -14.72 4.94
N VAL A 224 -20.12 -13.79 4.42
CA VAL A 224 -18.67 -13.77 4.67
C VAL A 224 -18.38 -13.52 6.14
N ILE A 225 -19.04 -12.53 6.77
CA ILE A 225 -18.84 -12.23 8.19
C ILE A 225 -19.26 -13.42 9.05
N LEU A 226 -20.45 -13.99 8.85
CA LEU A 226 -20.94 -15.15 9.60
C LEU A 226 -20.01 -16.35 9.50
N ARG A 227 -19.48 -16.63 8.30
CA ARG A 227 -18.51 -17.70 8.08
C ARG A 227 -17.22 -17.45 8.88
N LEU A 228 -16.71 -16.22 8.89
CA LEU A 228 -15.53 -15.86 9.65
C LEU A 228 -15.77 -15.87 11.17
N GLU A 229 -16.93 -15.40 11.64
CA GLU A 229 -17.31 -15.48 13.06
C GLU A 229 -17.36 -16.93 13.53
N THR A 230 -17.90 -17.82 12.70
CA THR A 230 -17.90 -19.26 12.97
C THR A 230 -16.48 -19.85 12.95
N GLU A 231 -15.64 -19.46 11.98
CA GLU A 231 -14.24 -19.94 11.86
C GLU A 231 -13.38 -19.57 13.07
N TYR A 232 -13.68 -18.44 13.74
CA TYR A 232 -12.94 -17.91 14.89
C TYR A 232 -13.70 -18.03 16.23
N ASP A 233 -14.69 -18.94 16.29
CA ASP A 233 -15.46 -19.28 17.50
C ASP A 233 -16.06 -18.05 18.23
N LEU A 234 -16.54 -17.05 17.48
CA LEU A 234 -17.21 -15.89 18.05
C LEU A 234 -18.69 -16.18 18.31
N ASN A 235 -19.21 -15.70 19.45
CA ASN A 235 -20.60 -15.91 19.85
C ASN A 235 -21.57 -15.13 18.95
N LEU A 236 -22.33 -15.87 18.13
CA LEU A 236 -23.29 -15.32 17.17
C LEU A 236 -24.47 -14.60 17.84
N ASP A 237 -24.90 -15.02 19.03
CA ASP A 237 -26.02 -14.38 19.73
C ASP A 237 -25.66 -12.96 20.18
N GLN A 238 -24.40 -12.73 20.54
CA GLN A 238 -23.88 -11.40 20.86
C GLN A 238 -23.57 -10.57 19.59
N SER A 239 -23.12 -11.21 18.51
CA SER A 239 -22.79 -10.49 17.27
C SER A 239 -24.01 -9.89 16.59
N THR A 240 -25.19 -10.51 16.71
CA THR A 240 -26.45 -9.99 16.13
C THR A 240 -26.96 -8.70 16.78
N GLN A 241 -26.48 -8.35 17.97
CA GLN A 241 -26.80 -7.09 18.65
C GLN A 241 -25.82 -5.95 18.31
N MET A 242 -24.71 -6.28 17.65
CA MET A 242 -23.67 -5.32 17.26
C MET A 242 -23.91 -4.77 15.86
N ASP A 243 -23.42 -3.55 15.61
CA ASP A 243 -23.31 -3.06 14.25
C ASP A 243 -22.19 -3.79 13.48
N TRP A 244 -22.20 -3.66 12.15
CA TRP A 244 -21.22 -4.33 11.30
C TRP A 244 -19.77 -3.91 11.54
N ASN A 245 -19.53 -2.64 11.88
CA ASN A 245 -18.18 -2.15 12.16
C ASN A 245 -17.64 -2.76 13.45
N GLN A 246 -18.49 -2.89 14.48
CA GLN A 246 -18.17 -3.59 15.73
C GLN A 246 -17.83 -5.06 15.48
N ARG A 247 -18.64 -5.78 14.70
CA ARG A 247 -18.39 -7.18 14.32
C ARG A 247 -17.06 -7.35 13.57
N ILE A 248 -16.80 -6.50 12.56
CA ILE A 248 -15.54 -6.51 11.79
C ILE A 248 -14.34 -6.24 12.71
N ASN A 249 -14.45 -5.29 13.63
CA ASN A 249 -13.37 -4.96 14.56
C ASN A 249 -13.12 -6.10 15.57
N GLN A 250 -14.17 -6.75 16.08
CA GLN A 250 -14.05 -7.92 16.95
C GLN A 250 -13.33 -9.07 16.23
N LEU A 251 -13.73 -9.38 15.00
CA LEU A 251 -13.06 -10.36 14.14
C LEU A 251 -11.57 -10.04 13.95
N LYS A 252 -11.25 -8.82 13.52
CA LYS A 252 -9.85 -8.37 13.34
C LYS A 252 -9.04 -8.56 14.62
N THR A 253 -9.62 -8.21 15.76
CA THR A 253 -8.96 -8.31 17.06
C THR A 253 -8.73 -9.77 17.45
N ARG A 254 -9.75 -10.63 17.34
CA ARG A 254 -9.65 -12.06 17.63
C ARG A 254 -8.60 -12.74 16.78
N MET A 255 -8.66 -12.53 15.46
CA MET A 255 -7.70 -13.06 14.50
C MET A 255 -6.26 -12.66 14.81
N LEU A 256 -6.06 -11.38 15.13
CA LEU A 256 -4.74 -10.84 15.43
C LEU A 256 -4.18 -11.43 16.73
N SER A 257 -5.01 -11.50 17.78
CA SER A 257 -4.64 -12.09 19.07
C SER A 257 -4.30 -13.57 18.95
N GLU A 258 -5.05 -14.36 18.17
CA GLU A 258 -4.70 -15.77 17.93
C GLU A 258 -3.34 -15.92 17.23
N CYS A 259 -3.05 -15.09 16.22
CA CYS A 259 -1.76 -15.13 15.54
C CYS A 259 -0.61 -14.74 16.48
N GLU A 260 -0.79 -13.72 17.31
CA GLU A 260 0.19 -13.30 18.31
C GLU A 260 0.41 -14.38 19.37
N GLN A 261 -0.66 -15.03 19.85
CA GLN A 261 -0.57 -16.11 20.82
C GLN A 261 0.17 -17.33 20.25
N LYS A 262 -0.18 -17.77 19.03
CA LYS A 262 0.50 -18.89 18.34
C LYS A 262 1.99 -18.63 18.11
N LEU A 263 2.39 -17.37 17.98
CA LEU A 263 3.79 -16.96 17.83
C LEU A 263 4.43 -16.45 19.14
N GLU A 264 3.73 -16.52 20.27
CA GLU A 264 4.21 -16.05 21.58
C GLU A 264 4.68 -14.59 21.56
N LEU A 265 4.00 -13.74 20.78
CA LEU A 265 4.29 -12.32 20.66
C LEU A 265 3.54 -11.54 21.73
N THR A 266 4.22 -10.60 22.39
CA THR A 266 3.56 -9.63 23.25
C THR A 266 2.72 -8.66 22.42
N PRO A 267 1.40 -8.53 22.69
CA PRO A 267 0.54 -7.60 21.98
C PRO A 267 0.99 -6.14 22.18
N ALA A 268 1.15 -5.41 21.09
CA ALA A 268 1.45 -3.98 21.12
C ALA A 268 0.16 -3.19 20.80
N THR A 269 -0.72 -3.03 21.78
CA THR A 269 -2.09 -2.51 21.57
C THR A 269 -2.16 -1.08 21.01
N MET A 270 -1.13 -0.27 21.24
CA MET A 270 -1.01 1.10 20.70
C MET A 270 -0.44 1.13 19.27
N THR A 271 -0.02 -0.01 18.74
CA THR A 271 0.54 -0.12 17.39
C THR A 271 -0.57 -0.42 16.38
N PRO A 272 -0.61 0.24 15.22
CA PRO A 272 -1.59 -0.04 14.18
C PRO A 272 -1.62 -1.52 13.77
N ILE A 273 -2.81 -2.06 13.47
CA ILE A 273 -3.02 -3.47 13.10
C ILE A 273 -2.05 -3.90 11.99
N ARG A 274 -1.93 -3.11 10.92
CA ARG A 274 -1.03 -3.39 9.79
C ARG A 274 0.43 -3.60 10.21
N GLU A 275 0.93 -2.85 11.18
CA GLU A 275 2.31 -2.99 11.67
C GLU A 275 2.49 -4.27 12.48
N ARG A 276 1.51 -4.59 13.34
CA ARG A 276 1.49 -5.86 14.08
C ARG A 276 1.42 -7.05 13.13
N VAL A 277 0.62 -6.96 12.06
CA VAL A 277 0.52 -8.00 11.03
C VAL A 277 1.84 -8.21 10.28
N TYR A 278 2.56 -7.13 9.90
CA TYR A 278 3.87 -7.29 9.29
C TYR A 278 4.90 -7.88 10.25
N LYS A 279 4.84 -7.55 11.55
CA LYS A 279 5.69 -8.19 12.57
C LYS A 279 5.41 -9.69 12.67
N ILE A 280 4.14 -10.10 12.69
CA ILE A 280 3.71 -11.51 12.66
C ILE A 280 4.28 -12.21 11.42
N GLN A 281 4.08 -11.66 10.22
CA GLN A 281 4.61 -12.24 8.98
C GLN A 281 6.12 -12.40 9.01
N SER A 282 6.83 -11.41 9.57
CA SER A 282 8.28 -11.47 9.66
C SER A 282 8.75 -12.54 10.64
N VAL A 283 8.15 -12.62 11.84
CA VAL A 283 8.52 -13.63 12.84
C VAL A 283 8.18 -15.03 12.33
N LEU A 284 7.01 -15.21 11.73
CA LEU A 284 6.59 -16.47 11.12
C LEU A 284 7.61 -16.95 10.09
N LYS A 285 8.06 -16.05 9.20
CA LYS A 285 9.08 -16.38 8.19
C LYS A 285 10.44 -16.70 8.79
N SER A 286 10.88 -15.96 9.81
CA SER A 286 12.15 -16.26 10.49
C SER A 286 12.12 -17.63 11.16
N ARG A 287 11.06 -17.95 11.92
CA ARG A 287 10.91 -19.26 12.58
C ARG A 287 10.88 -20.41 11.58
N ALA A 288 10.20 -20.24 10.46
CA ALA A 288 10.17 -21.24 9.38
C ALA A 288 11.53 -21.43 8.67
N GLN A 289 12.46 -20.49 8.80
CA GLN A 289 13.83 -20.62 8.29
C GLN A 289 14.80 -21.23 9.32
N GLU A 290 14.53 -21.04 10.61
CA GLU A 290 15.34 -21.53 11.72
C GLU A 290 15.02 -22.98 12.10
N LEU A 291 13.75 -23.39 11.96
CA LEU A 291 13.30 -24.76 12.22
C LEU A 291 13.38 -25.57 10.94
N GLU A 292 14.13 -26.69 10.94
CA GLU A 292 14.22 -27.61 9.80
C GLU A 292 12.86 -28.21 9.42
N GLU A 293 11.93 -28.31 10.38
CA GLU A 293 10.54 -28.74 10.18
C GLU A 293 9.58 -27.83 10.96
N PHE A 294 9.19 -26.70 10.36
CA PHE A 294 8.03 -25.96 10.82
C PHE A 294 6.77 -26.62 10.24
N ASP A 295 5.77 -26.90 11.08
CA ASP A 295 4.49 -27.48 10.60
C ASP A 295 3.86 -26.59 9.52
N GLU A 296 3.84 -27.09 8.28
CA GLU A 296 3.35 -26.36 7.11
C GLU A 296 1.90 -25.93 7.29
N THR A 297 1.10 -26.74 8.01
CA THR A 297 -0.32 -26.44 8.26
C THR A 297 -0.46 -25.22 9.16
N THR A 298 0.30 -25.17 10.25
CA THR A 298 0.34 -24.01 11.16
C THR A 298 0.89 -22.78 10.44
N TYR A 299 1.92 -22.94 9.60
CA TYR A 299 2.48 -21.83 8.83
C TYR A 299 1.42 -21.21 7.93
N GLU A 300 0.77 -22.04 7.14
CA GLU A 300 -0.23 -21.59 6.17
C GLU A 300 -1.44 -20.98 6.88
N SER A 301 -1.90 -21.58 7.99
CA SER A 301 -2.98 -21.02 8.81
C SER A 301 -2.68 -19.59 9.29
N ILE A 302 -1.50 -19.37 9.88
CA ILE A 302 -1.10 -18.03 10.37
C ILE A 302 -0.90 -17.09 9.18
N TYR A 303 -0.24 -17.53 8.12
CA TYR A 303 0.00 -16.71 6.94
C TYR A 303 -1.31 -16.26 6.30
N GLN A 304 -2.28 -17.16 6.10
CA GLN A 304 -3.59 -16.82 5.56
C GLN A 304 -4.37 -15.86 6.45
N ALA A 305 -4.31 -16.03 7.77
CA ALA A 305 -4.89 -15.06 8.71
C ALA A 305 -4.28 -13.67 8.55
N THR A 306 -2.96 -13.57 8.35
CA THR A 306 -2.31 -12.26 8.08
C THR A 306 -2.72 -11.66 6.74
N VAL A 307 -2.86 -12.47 5.68
CA VAL A 307 -3.33 -12.01 4.37
C VAL A 307 -4.76 -11.47 4.48
N ARG A 308 -5.62 -12.18 5.22
CA ARG A 308 -7.00 -11.79 5.51
C ARG A 308 -7.07 -10.49 6.30
N LEU A 309 -6.29 -10.34 7.37
CA LEU A 309 -6.21 -9.10 8.15
C LEU A 309 -5.81 -7.90 7.27
N LEU A 310 -4.83 -8.05 6.39
CA LEU A 310 -4.44 -7.00 5.45
C LEU A 310 -5.52 -6.74 4.37
N ASN A 311 -6.22 -7.78 3.90
CA ASN A 311 -7.30 -7.65 2.94
C ASN A 311 -8.50 -6.88 3.50
N PHE A 312 -8.77 -6.98 4.80
CA PHE A 312 -9.87 -6.28 5.46
C PHE A 312 -9.44 -5.05 6.27
N ASP A 313 -8.16 -4.70 6.29
CA ASP A 313 -7.62 -3.62 7.13
C ASP A 313 -8.43 -2.32 6.99
N ALA A 314 -8.68 -1.90 5.74
CA ALA A 314 -9.39 -0.67 5.42
C ALA A 314 -10.91 -0.84 5.23
N ILE A 315 -11.45 -2.08 5.26
CA ILE A 315 -12.90 -2.28 5.06
C ILE A 315 -13.70 -1.73 6.24
N TYR A 316 -14.81 -1.05 5.95
CA TYR A 316 -15.79 -0.59 6.91
C TYR A 316 -17.19 -0.51 6.28
N ASP A 317 -18.23 -0.62 7.10
CA ASP A 317 -19.60 -0.46 6.67
C ASP A 317 -19.92 1.01 6.37
N GLY A 318 -20.66 1.24 5.29
CA GLY A 318 -21.01 2.58 4.80
C GLY A 318 -20.14 3.11 3.66
N TYR A 319 -18.99 2.48 3.35
CA TYR A 319 -18.12 2.92 2.24
C TYR A 319 -18.87 3.03 0.91
N VAL A 320 -19.58 1.97 0.50
CA VAL A 320 -20.40 1.96 -0.73
C VAL A 320 -21.68 2.77 -0.56
N ALA A 321 -22.30 2.74 0.63
CA ALA A 321 -23.56 3.47 0.87
C ALA A 321 -23.39 4.99 0.77
N ALA A 322 -22.26 5.52 1.23
CA ALA A 322 -21.96 6.95 1.21
C ALA A 322 -21.85 7.50 -0.23
N SER A 323 -21.39 6.69 -1.19
CA SER A 323 -21.40 7.02 -2.61
C SER A 323 -21.37 5.73 -3.43
N PRO A 324 -22.47 5.29 -4.04
CA PRO A 324 -22.56 3.97 -4.69
C PRO A 324 -21.93 3.97 -6.10
N THR A 325 -20.65 4.34 -6.21
CA THR A 325 -19.90 4.35 -7.47
C THR A 325 -19.41 2.94 -7.86
N PRO A 326 -19.21 2.67 -9.16
CA PRO A 326 -18.62 1.42 -9.62
C PRO A 326 -17.28 1.08 -8.95
N GLU A 327 -16.44 2.09 -8.70
CA GLU A 327 -15.15 1.95 -8.03
C GLU A 327 -15.33 1.40 -6.62
N ARG A 328 -16.20 2.03 -5.81
CA ARG A 328 -16.43 1.60 -4.43
C ARG A 328 -17.03 0.20 -4.37
N PHE A 329 -17.96 -0.11 -5.27
CA PHE A 329 -18.52 -1.46 -5.40
C PHE A 329 -17.42 -2.49 -5.71
N LEU A 330 -16.60 -2.25 -6.72
CA LEU A 330 -15.58 -3.19 -7.16
C LEU A 330 -14.42 -3.31 -6.17
N ASP A 331 -14.08 -2.26 -5.42
CA ASP A 331 -13.13 -2.32 -4.30
C ASP A 331 -13.62 -3.31 -3.24
N THR A 332 -14.88 -3.17 -2.80
CA THR A 332 -15.47 -4.07 -1.79
C THR A 332 -15.62 -5.48 -2.33
N LEU A 333 -16.17 -5.65 -3.53
CA LEU A 333 -16.34 -6.97 -4.15
C LEU A 333 -15.01 -7.69 -4.35
N THR A 334 -13.97 -7.00 -4.79
CA THR A 334 -12.64 -7.58 -4.97
C THR A 334 -12.09 -8.14 -3.66
N ARG A 335 -12.31 -7.46 -2.52
CA ARG A 335 -11.89 -7.99 -1.20
C ARG A 335 -12.67 -9.23 -0.80
N LEU A 336 -13.98 -9.25 -1.05
CA LEU A 336 -14.82 -10.42 -0.76
C LEU A 336 -14.41 -11.60 -1.65
N GLU A 337 -14.16 -11.38 -2.93
CA GLU A 337 -13.64 -12.41 -3.84
C GLU A 337 -12.28 -12.96 -3.40
N ARG A 338 -11.37 -12.10 -2.94
CA ARG A 338 -10.07 -12.54 -2.42
C ARG A 338 -10.23 -13.45 -1.20
N GLU A 339 -11.16 -13.11 -0.32
CA GLU A 339 -11.46 -13.94 0.85
C GLU A 339 -12.10 -15.28 0.45
N VAL A 340 -13.08 -15.27 -0.46
CA VAL A 340 -13.87 -16.45 -0.83
C VAL A 340 -13.09 -17.39 -1.75
N PHE A 341 -12.39 -16.86 -2.74
CA PHE A 341 -11.69 -17.63 -3.78
C PHE A 341 -10.18 -17.75 -3.56
N LYS A 342 -9.66 -17.20 -2.45
CA LYS A 342 -8.28 -17.38 -1.97
C LYS A 342 -7.19 -17.05 -3.01
N PHE A 343 -7.35 -15.96 -3.75
CA PHE A 343 -6.30 -15.46 -4.65
C PHE A 343 -5.57 -14.25 -4.06
N ASN A 344 -4.25 -14.21 -4.26
CA ASN A 344 -3.37 -13.24 -3.62
C ASN A 344 -3.34 -11.87 -4.33
N ARG A 345 -3.43 -11.86 -5.66
CA ARG A 345 -3.34 -10.64 -6.48
C ARG A 345 -4.62 -10.47 -7.31
N PRO A 346 -5.48 -9.48 -7.00
CA PRO A 346 -6.59 -9.15 -7.87
C PRO A 346 -6.09 -8.60 -9.20
N LEU A 347 -6.73 -9.02 -10.28
CA LEU A 347 -6.54 -8.42 -11.60
C LEU A 347 -7.45 -7.21 -11.76
N ALA A 348 -7.02 -6.25 -12.59
CA ALA A 348 -7.86 -5.13 -12.99
C ALA A 348 -9.16 -5.65 -13.63
N LYS A 349 -10.30 -5.16 -13.14
CA LYS A 349 -11.64 -5.59 -13.58
C LYS A 349 -12.07 -4.97 -14.92
N GLY A 350 -11.34 -3.97 -15.40
CA GLY A 350 -11.62 -3.23 -16.62
C GLY A 350 -10.52 -2.18 -16.87
N HIS A 351 -10.65 -1.41 -17.94
CA HIS A 351 -9.77 -0.27 -18.20
C HIS A 351 -10.02 0.85 -17.20
N ARG A 352 -8.93 1.43 -16.70
CA ARG A 352 -8.94 2.46 -15.66
C ARG A 352 -8.08 3.64 -16.06
N LYS A 353 -8.55 4.84 -15.71
CA LYS A 353 -7.73 6.04 -15.63
C LYS A 353 -7.20 6.18 -14.20
N ALA A 354 -5.90 6.29 -14.02
CA ALA A 354 -5.30 6.75 -12.78
C ALA A 354 -5.21 8.27 -12.84
N MET A 355 -6.13 8.94 -12.17
CA MET A 355 -6.12 10.37 -11.93
C MET A 355 -5.07 10.67 -10.87
N LEU A 356 -4.08 11.48 -11.24
CA LEU A 356 -2.98 11.87 -10.36
C LEU A 356 -3.05 13.38 -10.10
N ARG A 357 -3.05 13.75 -8.82
CA ARG A 357 -3.00 15.14 -8.34
C ARG A 357 -1.76 15.38 -7.50
N ILE A 358 -1.16 16.56 -7.65
CA ILE A 358 0.02 16.99 -6.90
C ILE A 358 -0.37 18.10 -5.94
N GLY A 359 -0.34 17.78 -4.65
CA GLY A 359 -0.47 18.82 -3.62
C GLY A 359 0.80 19.69 -3.56
N ASP A 360 0.73 20.79 -2.82
CA ASP A 360 1.83 21.74 -2.80
C ASP A 360 3.09 21.13 -2.14
N PRO A 361 4.26 21.17 -2.81
CA PRO A 361 5.50 20.66 -2.25
C PRO A 361 5.90 21.37 -0.96
N ILE A 362 6.27 20.60 0.07
CA ILE A 362 6.74 21.14 1.35
C ILE A 362 8.26 21.10 1.39
N ASN A 363 8.92 22.26 1.48
CA ASN A 363 10.38 22.30 1.66
C ASN A 363 10.76 22.07 3.13
N LEU A 364 11.40 20.94 3.42
CA LEU A 364 11.82 20.59 4.77
C LEU A 364 12.86 21.54 5.36
N LYS A 365 13.56 22.32 4.52
CA LYS A 365 14.49 23.36 4.99
C LYS A 365 13.80 24.35 5.93
N GLU A 366 12.55 24.70 5.65
CA GLU A 366 11.75 25.65 6.43
C GLU A 366 11.34 25.08 7.79
N HIS A 367 11.24 23.75 7.89
CA HIS A 367 10.86 23.03 9.12
C HIS A 367 12.06 22.48 9.89
N PHE A 368 13.28 22.65 9.38
CA PHE A 368 14.48 22.01 9.93
C PHE A 368 14.79 22.49 11.35
N GLU A 369 14.61 23.78 11.63
CA GLU A 369 14.81 24.34 12.98
C GLU A 369 13.82 23.77 14.00
N SER A 370 12.54 23.71 13.65
CA SER A 370 11.50 23.08 14.48
C SER A 370 11.82 21.61 14.74
N TYR A 371 12.30 20.89 13.72
CA TYR A 371 12.74 19.50 13.86
C TYR A 371 13.93 19.35 14.83
N ARG A 372 14.90 20.28 14.83
CA ARG A 372 16.03 20.25 15.78
C ARG A 372 15.57 20.44 17.22
N GLN A 373 14.56 21.27 17.44
CA GLN A 373 14.00 21.55 18.77
C GLN A 373 13.11 20.41 19.26
N ASN A 374 12.18 19.93 18.43
CA ASN A 374 11.29 18.83 18.77
C ASN A 374 11.03 17.92 17.55
N ARG A 375 11.79 16.83 17.50
CA ARG A 375 11.74 15.87 16.38
C ARG A 375 10.38 15.20 16.24
N ALA A 376 9.82 14.72 17.35
CA ALA A 376 8.58 13.92 17.34
C ALA A 376 7.40 14.76 16.88
N ALA A 377 7.21 15.95 17.47
CA ALA A 377 6.10 16.83 17.13
C ALA A 377 6.18 17.32 15.67
N THR A 378 7.36 17.68 15.18
CA THR A 378 7.53 18.15 13.79
C THR A 378 7.22 17.05 12.79
N VAL A 379 7.70 15.82 13.03
CA VAL A 379 7.42 14.67 12.16
C VAL A 379 5.93 14.33 12.16
N GLU A 380 5.29 14.32 13.33
CA GLU A 380 3.87 14.02 13.46
C GLU A 380 3.01 15.06 12.73
N MET A 381 3.28 16.36 12.94
CA MET A 381 2.59 17.45 12.27
C MET A 381 2.69 17.36 10.74
N LEU A 382 3.90 17.17 10.21
CA LEU A 382 4.11 17.02 8.77
C LEU A 382 3.43 15.76 8.22
N THR A 383 3.46 14.66 8.98
CA THR A 383 2.80 13.40 8.58
C THR A 383 1.29 13.60 8.46
N GLN A 384 0.67 14.24 9.45
CA GLN A 384 -0.77 14.53 9.44
C GLN A 384 -1.14 15.49 8.30
N GLN A 385 -0.37 16.58 8.11
CA GLN A 385 -0.58 17.53 7.01
C GLN A 385 -0.54 16.83 5.65
N LEU A 386 0.50 16.04 5.37
CA LEU A 386 0.66 15.34 4.10
C LEU A 386 -0.46 14.32 3.86
N GLN A 387 -0.84 13.55 4.89
CA GLN A 387 -1.96 12.62 4.80
C GLN A 387 -3.26 13.34 4.49
N GLN A 388 -3.53 14.46 5.16
CA GLN A 388 -4.72 15.28 4.94
C GLN A 388 -4.75 15.85 3.52
N THR A 389 -3.65 16.45 3.04
CA THR A 389 -3.55 16.95 1.66
C THR A 389 -3.85 15.83 0.65
N VAL A 390 -3.31 14.63 0.87
CA VAL A 390 -3.56 13.51 -0.04
C VAL A 390 -5.03 13.11 -0.03
N GLN A 391 -5.66 13.04 1.14
CA GLN A 391 -7.07 12.70 1.32
C GLN A 391 -8.03 13.74 0.72
N GLU A 392 -7.76 15.03 0.90
CA GLU A 392 -8.58 16.12 0.35
C GLU A 392 -8.59 16.09 -1.18
N ASN A 393 -7.45 15.79 -1.80
CA ASN A 393 -7.30 15.63 -3.24
C ASN A 393 -8.00 14.38 -3.83
N LEU A 394 -8.45 13.45 -2.98
CA LEU A 394 -9.28 12.31 -3.43
C LEU A 394 -10.77 12.63 -3.49
N SER A 395 -11.21 13.82 -3.04
CA SER A 395 -12.63 14.17 -2.96
C SER A 395 -13.29 14.24 -4.33
#